data_AF-A0A380NJY3-F1
#
_entry.id   AF-A0A380NJY3-F1
#
_cell.length_a   1.000
_cell.length_b   1.000
_cell.length_c   1.000
_cell.angle_alpha   90.00
_cell.angle_beta   90.00
_cell.angle_gamma   90.00
#
_symmetry.space_group_name_H-M   'P 1'
#
loop_
_entity.id
_entity.type
_entity.pdbx_description
1 polymer ?
#
loop_
_entity_poly.entity_id
_entity_poly.type
_entity_poly.pdbx_seq_one_letter_code
_entity_poly.pdbx_strand_id
1 'polypeptide(L)'
;MNVFYKFIVMFMCLLSIYIPVNAAFEYNGSKTFMRFNYPVKEETGNLKSIDGVIDVSFIGKVLTIKINDNKVLQRIFPTFKYGMLTITSFYDNVAQKNFYKILLYLQNTNDRDNLYLSLVGFDKNKTRLIDYINLYDFKDPFGATEAGYADIEINPLNSNQLNLFLNDFKSNQDYRYYLEWNPKKQKFDLVTEGYVARDRIYHH
;
A
#
# COMPACT_ATOMS: atom_id res chain seq x y z
N MET A 1 28.70 35.64 -28.04
CA MET A 1 28.18 35.40 -26.67
C MET A 1 26.77 34.80 -26.64
N ASN A 2 25.80 35.27 -27.46
CA ASN A 2 24.40 34.81 -27.36
C ASN A 2 24.11 33.36 -27.81
N VAL A 3 24.94 32.77 -28.68
CA VAL A 3 24.72 31.40 -29.18
C VAL A 3 25.06 30.36 -28.09
N PHE A 4 26.10 30.61 -27.31
CA PHE A 4 26.57 29.70 -26.26
C PHE A 4 25.55 29.56 -25.12
N TYR A 5 24.90 30.66 -24.72
CA TYR A 5 23.84 30.66 -23.72
C TYR A 5 22.61 29.85 -24.18
N LYS A 6 22.21 29.95 -25.46
CA LYS A 6 21.08 29.17 -25.98
C LYS A 6 21.34 27.67 -25.93
N PHE A 7 22.56 27.23 -26.26
CA PHE A 7 22.93 25.82 -26.17
C PHE A 7 22.95 25.32 -24.73
N ILE A 8 23.46 26.12 -23.78
CA ILE A 8 23.46 25.75 -22.36
C ILE A 8 22.04 25.65 -21.81
N VAL A 9 21.16 26.61 -22.12
CA VAL A 9 19.76 26.58 -21.67
C VAL A 9 19.02 25.40 -22.30
N MET A 10 19.20 25.14 -23.59
CA MET A 10 18.59 23.99 -24.26
C MET A 10 19.09 22.65 -23.70
N PHE A 11 20.38 22.56 -23.35
CA PHE A 11 20.97 21.39 -22.70
C PHE A 11 20.47 21.20 -21.25
N MET A 12 20.31 22.27 -20.48
CA MET A 12 19.66 22.22 -19.16
C MET A 12 18.18 21.79 -19.29
N CYS A 13 17.46 22.29 -20.30
CA CYS A 13 16.09 21.85 -20.60
C CYS A 13 16.02 20.36 -20.98
N LEU A 14 16.97 19.88 -21.81
CA LEU A 14 17.08 18.47 -22.18
C LEU A 14 17.44 17.57 -20.99
N LEU A 15 18.30 18.03 -20.07
CA LEU A 15 18.62 17.30 -18.83
C LEU A 15 17.46 17.31 -17.83
N SER A 16 16.63 18.37 -17.79
CA SER A 16 15.39 18.36 -17.01
C SER A 16 14.29 17.46 -17.57
N ILE A 17 14.40 17.03 -18.84
CA ILE A 17 13.53 16.02 -19.45
C ILE A 17 14.07 14.60 -19.17
N TYR A 18 15.36 14.46 -18.84
CA TYR A 18 15.95 13.19 -18.43
C TYR A 18 15.67 12.91 -16.95
N ILE A 19 14.39 12.70 -16.64
CA ILE A 19 14.02 12.03 -15.40
C ILE A 19 14.06 10.54 -15.73
N PRO A 20 15.00 9.74 -15.19
CA PRO A 20 14.90 8.29 -15.29
C PRO A 20 13.77 7.85 -14.36
N VAL A 21 12.52 8.06 -14.78
CA VAL A 21 11.34 7.54 -14.09
C VAL A 21 10.97 6.23 -14.75
N ASN A 22 11.70 5.19 -14.39
CA ASN A 22 11.20 3.84 -14.59
C ASN A 22 11.26 3.18 -13.23
N ALA A 23 10.22 3.35 -12.42
CA ALA A 23 10.02 2.48 -11.28
C ALA A 23 9.63 1.11 -11.86
N ALA A 24 10.60 0.20 -11.98
CA ALA A 24 10.35 -1.14 -12.52
C ALA A 24 9.97 -2.05 -11.36
N PHE A 25 8.68 -2.05 -11.02
CA PHE A 25 8.14 -2.93 -9.99
C PHE A 25 7.88 -4.33 -10.53
N GLU A 26 8.49 -5.32 -9.89
CA GLU A 26 8.21 -6.72 -10.11
C GLU A 26 7.29 -7.26 -9.04
N TYR A 27 6.22 -7.94 -9.46
CA TYR A 27 5.33 -8.67 -8.57
C TYR A 27 5.98 -9.99 -8.13
N ASN A 28 6.12 -10.18 -6.83
CA ASN A 28 6.79 -11.34 -6.24
C ASN A 28 5.84 -12.35 -5.60
N GLY A 29 4.53 -12.14 -5.74
CA GLY A 29 3.51 -13.04 -5.22
C GLY A 29 2.59 -12.41 -4.19
N SER A 30 1.53 -13.14 -3.88
CA SER A 30 0.58 -12.78 -2.84
C SER A 30 0.12 -14.03 -2.10
N LYS A 31 -0.37 -13.82 -0.88
CA LYS A 31 -0.95 -14.86 -0.05
C LYS A 31 -2.13 -14.31 0.72
N THR A 32 -3.23 -15.06 0.71
CA THR A 32 -4.42 -14.76 1.49
C THR A 32 -4.60 -15.80 2.58
N PHE A 33 -4.75 -15.32 3.79
CA PHE A 33 -5.16 -16.06 4.98
C PHE A 33 -6.67 -15.87 5.09
N MET A 34 -7.41 -16.86 4.61
CA MET A 34 -8.87 -16.78 4.51
C MET A 34 -9.53 -17.21 5.81
N ARG A 35 -10.39 -16.33 6.33
CA ARG A 35 -11.47 -16.67 7.27
C ARG A 35 -10.99 -17.27 8.60
N PHE A 36 -10.20 -16.51 9.34
CA PHE A 36 -9.96 -16.80 10.76
C PHE A 36 -11.08 -16.25 11.64
N ASN A 37 -11.43 -17.02 12.67
CA ASN A 37 -12.42 -16.66 13.68
C ASN A 37 -11.71 -16.15 14.93
N TYR A 38 -12.31 -15.17 15.60
CA TYR A 38 -11.82 -14.74 16.91
C TYR A 38 -12.26 -15.72 18.03
N PRO A 39 -11.40 -16.03 19.01
CA PRO A 39 -9.96 -15.74 19.06
C PRO A 39 -9.18 -16.65 18.11
N VAL A 40 -8.23 -16.07 17.36
CA VAL A 40 -7.39 -16.84 16.44
C VAL A 40 -6.42 -17.69 17.26
N LYS A 41 -6.50 -19.02 17.10
CA LYS A 41 -5.66 -19.95 17.87
C LYS A 41 -4.20 -19.89 17.42
N GLU A 42 -3.98 -19.96 16.11
CA GLU A 42 -2.74 -19.60 15.41
C GLU A 42 -3.00 -19.85 13.93
N GLU A 43 -2.75 -18.86 13.08
CA GLU A 43 -2.71 -19.08 11.63
C GLU A 43 -1.39 -18.52 11.14
N THR A 44 -0.53 -19.43 10.68
CA THR A 44 0.77 -19.10 10.10
C THR A 44 0.76 -19.31 8.61
N GLY A 45 1.53 -18.50 7.89
CA GLY A 45 1.93 -18.95 6.58
C GLY A 45 2.91 -18.07 5.87
N ASN A 46 3.60 -18.76 4.96
CA ASN A 46 4.77 -18.19 4.33
C ASN A 46 4.46 -17.68 2.92
N LEU A 47 4.88 -16.45 2.62
CA LEU A 47 5.03 -15.92 1.26
C LEU A 47 6.53 -15.85 0.95
N LYS A 48 6.95 -16.30 -0.23
CA LYS A 48 8.33 -16.14 -0.70
C LYS A 48 8.44 -14.85 -1.49
N SER A 49 9.43 -14.02 -1.19
CA SER A 49 9.80 -12.81 -1.92
C SER A 49 11.30 -12.88 -2.29
N ILE A 50 11.77 -11.92 -3.09
CA ILE A 50 13.17 -11.87 -3.53
C ILE A 50 14.16 -11.78 -2.36
N ASP A 51 13.74 -11.16 -1.26
CA ASP A 51 14.55 -10.91 -0.08
C ASP A 51 14.34 -11.94 1.04
N GLY A 52 13.47 -12.94 0.83
CA GLY A 52 13.40 -14.12 1.68
C GLY A 52 12.00 -14.65 1.92
N VAL A 53 11.80 -15.17 3.13
CA VAL A 53 10.52 -15.78 3.54
C VAL A 53 9.81 -14.84 4.49
N ILE A 54 8.57 -14.50 4.16
CA ILE A 54 7.68 -13.70 4.98
C ILE A 54 6.81 -14.67 5.77
N ASP A 55 6.91 -14.64 7.09
CA ASP A 55 6.02 -15.36 8.00
C ASP A 55 5.01 -14.39 8.59
N VAL A 56 3.77 -14.84 8.69
CA VAL A 56 2.63 -14.07 9.15
C VAL A 56 1.96 -14.87 10.21
N SER A 57 1.81 -14.33 11.40
CA SER A 57 1.05 -14.96 12.47
C SER A 57 -0.01 -14.03 13.01
N PHE A 58 -1.22 -14.57 13.17
CA PHE A 58 -2.29 -13.90 13.90
C PHE A 58 -2.68 -14.74 15.11
N ILE A 59 -2.39 -14.26 16.31
CA ILE A 59 -2.64 -14.98 17.56
C ILE A 59 -3.46 -14.11 18.50
N GLY A 60 -4.64 -14.59 18.89
CA GLY A 60 -5.59 -13.84 19.72
C GLY A 60 -6.02 -12.52 19.07
N LYS A 61 -5.36 -11.43 19.47
CA LYS A 61 -5.60 -10.05 18.99
C LYS A 61 -4.40 -9.44 18.25
N VAL A 62 -3.28 -10.16 18.15
CA VAL A 62 -2.00 -9.61 17.71
C VAL A 62 -1.62 -10.16 16.35
N LEU A 63 -1.63 -9.29 15.34
CA LEU A 63 -1.05 -9.57 14.02
C LEU A 63 0.44 -9.30 14.09
N THR A 64 1.26 -10.28 13.72
CA THR A 64 2.71 -10.18 13.59
C THR A 64 3.13 -10.61 12.20
N ILE A 65 4.02 -9.83 11.57
CA ILE A 65 4.66 -10.20 10.31
C ILE A 65 6.17 -10.19 10.53
N LYS A 66 6.85 -11.22 10.03
CA LYS A 66 8.29 -11.37 10.06
C LYS A 66 8.83 -11.58 8.64
N ILE A 67 10.06 -11.14 8.41
CA ILE A 67 10.81 -11.43 7.17
C ILE A 67 12.15 -12.02 7.60
N ASN A 68 12.44 -13.25 7.18
CA ASN A 68 13.61 -14.02 7.65
C ASN A 68 13.74 -13.95 9.18
N ASP A 69 12.67 -14.31 9.89
CA ASP A 69 12.53 -14.30 11.36
C ASP A 69 12.61 -12.93 12.06
N ASN A 70 12.94 -11.85 11.35
CA ASN A 70 12.95 -10.51 11.91
C ASN A 70 11.54 -9.93 11.94
N LYS A 71 11.08 -9.48 13.10
CA LYS A 71 9.76 -8.86 13.26
C LYS A 71 9.71 -7.51 12.56
N VAL A 72 8.81 -7.40 11.58
CA VAL A 72 8.65 -6.20 10.76
C VAL A 72 7.35 -5.46 10.99
N LEU A 73 6.28 -6.13 11.43
CA LEU A 73 5.04 -5.48 11.82
C LEU A 73 4.47 -6.17 13.05
N GLN A 74 3.94 -5.38 13.98
CA GLN A 74 3.11 -5.88 15.07
C GLN A 74 1.96 -4.90 15.33
N ARG A 75 0.73 -5.39 15.31
CA ARG A 75 -0.48 -4.59 15.55
C ARG A 75 -1.47 -5.38 16.40
N ILE A 76 -2.26 -4.64 17.19
CA ILE A 76 -3.30 -5.19 18.05
C ILE A 76 -4.64 -4.70 17.52
N PHE A 77 -5.54 -5.63 17.23
CA PHE A 77 -6.90 -5.32 16.81
C PHE A 77 -7.89 -5.69 17.92
N PRO A 78 -8.76 -4.76 18.35
CA PRO A 78 -9.83 -5.09 19.29
C PRO A 78 -10.81 -6.08 18.65
N THR A 79 -11.54 -6.81 19.49
CA THR A 79 -12.39 -7.98 19.15
C THR A 79 -13.18 -7.87 17.84
N PHE A 80 -13.14 -8.92 17.03
CA PHE A 80 -13.91 -9.09 15.78
C PHE A 80 -14.58 -10.48 15.74
N LYS A 81 -15.41 -10.77 14.74
CA LYS A 81 -16.08 -12.07 14.53
C LYS A 81 -15.32 -12.93 13.50
N TYR A 82 -15.05 -12.35 12.34
CA TYR A 82 -14.29 -12.97 11.24
C TYR A 82 -13.24 -12.01 10.70
N GLY A 83 -12.18 -12.53 10.13
CA GLY A 83 -11.24 -11.71 9.37
C GLY A 83 -10.60 -12.42 8.19
N MET A 84 -10.01 -11.62 7.33
CA MET A 84 -9.25 -12.05 6.17
C MET A 84 -8.04 -11.13 6.02
N LEU A 85 -6.88 -11.71 5.75
CA LEU A 85 -5.62 -10.99 5.58
C LEU A 85 -5.01 -11.37 4.24
N THR A 86 -4.69 -10.38 3.41
CA THR A 86 -3.98 -10.56 2.15
C THR A 86 -2.66 -9.80 2.21
N ILE A 87 -1.56 -10.46 1.89
CA ILE A 87 -0.25 -9.82 1.72
C ILE A 87 0.20 -9.96 0.28
N THR A 88 0.67 -8.88 -0.31
CA THR A 88 1.25 -8.84 -1.65
C THR A 88 2.65 -8.26 -1.61
N SER A 89 3.60 -8.92 -2.28
CA SER A 89 5.00 -8.48 -2.35
C SER A 89 5.34 -7.89 -3.72
N PHE A 90 6.08 -6.78 -3.70
CA PHE A 90 6.62 -6.09 -4.86
C PHE A 90 8.10 -5.77 -4.65
N TYR A 91 8.88 -5.73 -5.73
CA TYR A 91 10.27 -5.28 -5.70
C TYR A 91 10.52 -4.17 -6.72
N ASP A 92 11.09 -3.06 -6.28
CA ASP A 92 11.58 -1.99 -7.15
C ASP A 92 13.00 -2.31 -7.60
N ASN A 93 13.18 -2.70 -8.85
CA ASN A 93 14.50 -3.03 -9.39
C ASN A 93 15.44 -1.81 -9.48
N VAL A 94 14.88 -0.61 -9.64
CA VAL A 94 15.68 0.60 -9.87
C VAL A 94 16.13 1.19 -8.55
N ALA A 95 15.20 1.33 -7.60
CA ALA A 95 15.53 1.81 -6.26
C ALA A 95 16.08 0.71 -5.34
N GLN A 96 16.01 -0.56 -5.75
CA GLN A 96 16.37 -1.75 -4.97
C GLN A 96 15.64 -1.77 -3.62
N LYS A 97 14.31 -1.68 -3.68
CA LYS A 97 13.44 -1.63 -2.49
C LYS A 97 12.41 -2.75 -2.53
N ASN A 98 12.15 -3.35 -1.37
CA ASN A 98 11.07 -4.30 -1.20
C ASN A 98 9.84 -3.60 -0.64
N PHE A 99 8.65 -3.93 -1.14
CA PHE A 99 7.39 -3.41 -0.64
C PHE A 99 6.40 -4.55 -0.40
N TYR A 100 5.64 -4.41 0.69
CA TYR A 100 4.61 -5.34 1.08
C TYR A 100 3.32 -4.59 1.36
N LYS A 101 2.32 -4.85 0.53
CA LYS A 101 0.96 -4.40 0.74
C LYS A 101 0.25 -5.42 1.61
N ILE A 102 -0.39 -4.96 2.68
CA ILE A 102 -1.08 -5.79 3.65
C ILE A 102 -2.51 -5.25 3.77
N LEU A 103 -3.48 -6.01 3.25
CA LEU A 103 -4.89 -5.71 3.36
C LEU A 103 -5.50 -6.60 4.44
N LEU A 104 -6.05 -5.99 5.48
CA LEU A 104 -6.73 -6.71 6.55
C LEU A 104 -8.20 -6.27 6.60
N TYR A 105 -9.08 -7.23 6.42
CA TYR A 105 -10.52 -7.09 6.62
C TYR A 105 -10.92 -7.75 7.94
N LEU A 106 -11.64 -7.03 8.78
CA LEU A 106 -12.22 -7.54 10.03
C LEU A 106 -13.72 -7.23 10.05
N GLN A 107 -14.54 -8.26 10.15
CA GLN A 107 -15.97 -8.11 10.44
C GLN A 107 -16.14 -8.11 11.97
N ASN A 108 -16.62 -7.01 12.54
CA ASN A 108 -16.82 -6.89 13.98
C ASN A 108 -18.05 -7.67 14.48
N THR A 109 -18.18 -7.76 15.80
CA THR A 109 -19.32 -8.42 16.46
C THR A 109 -20.65 -7.67 16.33
N ASN A 110 -20.61 -6.40 15.92
CA ASN A 110 -21.77 -5.54 15.65
C ASN A 110 -22.06 -5.39 14.15
N ASP A 111 -21.60 -6.36 13.34
CA ASP A 111 -21.74 -6.40 11.88
C ASP A 111 -21.17 -5.17 11.14
N ARG A 112 -20.28 -4.40 11.78
CA ARG A 112 -19.47 -3.39 11.10
C ARG A 112 -18.19 -3.98 10.54
N ASP A 113 -17.93 -3.69 9.29
CA ASP A 113 -16.72 -4.11 8.60
C ASP A 113 -15.63 -3.04 8.69
N ASN A 114 -14.44 -3.45 9.09
CA ASN A 114 -13.26 -2.60 9.14
C ASN A 114 -12.24 -3.09 8.11
N LEU A 115 -11.78 -2.18 7.25
CA LEU A 115 -10.73 -2.42 6.29
C LEU A 115 -9.48 -1.61 6.68
N TYR A 116 -8.37 -2.31 6.85
CA TYR A 116 -7.07 -1.73 7.18
C TYR A 116 -6.11 -2.01 6.03
N LEU A 117 -5.36 -0.98 5.61
CA LEU A 117 -4.35 -1.11 4.56
C LEU A 117 -2.99 -0.68 5.10
N SER A 118 -2.03 -1.60 5.16
CA SER A 118 -0.65 -1.26 5.50
C SER A 118 0.22 -1.39 4.27
N LEU A 119 1.14 -0.46 4.09
CA LEU A 119 2.27 -0.64 3.20
C LEU A 119 3.51 -0.66 4.06
N VAL A 120 4.36 -1.66 3.88
CA VAL A 120 5.65 -1.78 4.55
C VAL A 120 6.72 -1.86 3.49
N GLY A 121 7.73 -0.99 3.57
CA GLY A 121 8.83 -0.94 2.60
C GLY A 121 10.18 -1.12 3.28
N PHE A 122 11.17 -1.62 2.54
CA PHE A 122 12.56 -1.71 2.97
C PHE A 122 13.50 -1.22 1.86
N ASP A 123 14.55 -0.51 2.25
CA ASP A 123 15.68 -0.25 1.34
C ASP A 123 16.62 -1.46 1.24
N LYS A 124 17.60 -1.37 0.34
CA LYS A 124 18.67 -2.37 0.18
C LYS A 124 19.46 -2.69 1.46
N ASN A 125 19.46 -1.79 2.44
CA ASN A 125 20.13 -1.95 3.73
C ASN A 125 19.19 -2.53 4.81
N LYS A 126 17.97 -2.93 4.44
CA LYS A 126 16.91 -3.41 5.32
C LYS A 126 16.40 -2.35 6.32
N THR A 127 16.63 -1.07 6.03
CA THR A 127 16.02 0.03 6.78
C THR A 127 14.54 0.05 6.43
N ARG A 128 13.69 0.04 7.47
CA ARG A 128 12.25 0.12 7.30
C ARG A 128 11.86 1.52 6.82
N LEU A 129 11.03 1.58 5.77
CA LEU A 129 10.62 2.81 5.11
C LEU A 129 9.13 3.13 5.32
N ILE A 130 8.28 2.16 5.67
CA ILE A 130 6.83 2.38 5.74
C ILE A 130 6.19 1.49 6.81
N ASP A 131 5.16 2.01 7.46
CA ASP A 131 4.50 1.36 8.59
C ASP A 131 3.00 1.06 8.39
N TYR A 132 2.19 2.00 7.91
CA TYR A 132 0.72 1.84 7.83
C TYR A 132 0.05 3.01 7.07
N ILE A 133 -1.01 2.74 6.29
CA ILE A 133 -1.88 3.77 5.68
C ILE A 133 -3.28 3.63 6.29
N ASN A 134 -3.59 4.46 7.28
CA ASN A 134 -4.88 4.38 7.94
C ASN A 134 -5.99 4.89 7.02
N LEU A 135 -6.87 4.00 6.56
CA LEU A 135 -7.98 4.38 5.69
C LEU A 135 -8.96 5.34 6.38
N TYR A 136 -9.04 5.34 7.72
CA TYR A 136 -9.85 6.30 8.48
C TYR A 136 -9.31 7.74 8.45
N ASP A 137 -8.04 7.95 8.07
CA ASP A 137 -7.46 9.29 7.93
C ASP A 137 -7.89 9.95 6.60
N PHE A 138 -8.44 9.17 5.67
CA PHE A 138 -9.05 9.65 4.43
C PHE A 138 -10.54 9.83 4.72
N LYS A 139 -11.07 11.02 4.40
CA LYS A 139 -12.44 11.47 4.71
C LYS A 139 -13.43 10.32 4.52
N ASP A 140 -14.01 9.84 5.64
CA ASP A 140 -14.90 8.68 5.78
C ASP A 140 -15.55 8.23 4.46
N PRO A 141 -14.91 7.34 3.67
CA PRO A 141 -15.42 7.00 2.35
C PRO A 141 -16.58 6.01 2.42
N PHE A 142 -16.80 5.37 3.58
CA PHE A 142 -17.70 4.21 3.70
C PHE A 142 -18.85 4.40 4.69
N GLY A 143 -18.89 5.48 5.47
CA GLY A 143 -20.02 5.82 6.32
C GLY A 143 -20.55 4.62 7.10
N ALA A 144 -19.79 4.14 8.08
CA ALA A 144 -20.22 3.22 9.15
C ALA A 144 -20.95 1.89 8.80
N THR A 145 -21.18 1.49 7.53
CA THR A 145 -22.13 0.37 7.29
C THR A 145 -21.73 -0.78 6.34
N GLU A 146 -20.83 -0.67 5.35
CA GLU A 146 -20.53 -1.84 4.48
C GLU A 146 -19.08 -1.90 3.94
N ALA A 147 -18.63 -3.10 3.56
CA ALA A 147 -17.28 -3.39 3.07
C ALA A 147 -17.02 -2.74 1.71
N GLY A 148 -16.36 -1.57 1.68
CA GLY A 148 -15.77 -1.04 0.46
C GLY A 148 -14.57 -1.86 -0.02
N TYR A 149 -14.05 -1.54 -1.20
CA TYR A 149 -12.76 -2.04 -1.67
C TYR A 149 -11.68 -0.97 -1.49
N ALA A 150 -10.51 -1.36 -1.00
CA ALA A 150 -9.35 -0.49 -0.94
C ALA A 150 -8.14 -1.19 -1.51
N ASP A 151 -7.37 -0.48 -2.33
CA ASP A 151 -6.13 -1.00 -2.85
C ASP A 151 -5.09 0.10 -3.01
N ILE A 152 -3.82 -0.29 -3.03
CA ILE A 152 -2.71 0.56 -3.42
C ILE A 152 -2.01 -0.08 -4.60
N GLU A 153 -1.81 0.72 -5.63
CA GLU A 153 -0.88 0.44 -6.71
C GLU A 153 0.25 1.46 -6.67
N ILE A 154 1.40 1.06 -7.16
CA ILE A 154 2.52 1.98 -7.27
C ILE A 154 2.35 2.75 -8.57
N ASN A 155 2.59 4.07 -8.54
CA ASN A 155 2.46 4.87 -9.74
C ASN A 155 3.63 4.54 -10.70
N PRO A 156 3.38 3.91 -11.86
CA PRO A 156 4.46 3.54 -12.78
C PRO A 156 5.14 4.76 -13.40
N LEU A 157 4.46 5.91 -13.41
CA LEU A 157 4.93 7.17 -13.98
C LEU A 157 5.64 8.06 -12.96
N ASN A 158 5.61 7.71 -11.67
CA ASN A 158 6.30 8.46 -10.62
C ASN A 158 6.64 7.53 -9.45
N SER A 159 7.92 7.18 -9.31
CA SER A 159 8.44 6.31 -8.24
C SER A 159 8.26 6.88 -6.83
N ASN A 160 8.00 8.17 -6.70
CA ASN A 160 7.70 8.81 -5.42
C ASN A 160 6.21 8.80 -5.11
N GLN A 161 5.35 8.28 -5.99
CA GLN A 161 3.91 8.27 -5.79
C GLN A 161 3.30 6.87 -5.74
N LEU A 162 2.25 6.74 -4.94
CA LEU A 162 1.34 5.60 -4.94
C LEU A 162 -0.06 6.07 -5.31
N ASN A 163 -0.81 5.19 -5.96
CA ASN A 163 -2.22 5.36 -6.22
C ASN A 163 -3.00 4.58 -5.16
N LEU A 164 -3.72 5.26 -4.28
CA LEU A 164 -4.70 4.65 -3.38
C LEU A 164 -6.07 4.68 -4.06
N PHE A 165 -6.68 3.51 -4.20
CA PHE A 165 -8.02 3.31 -4.73
C PHE A 165 -8.95 2.99 -3.58
N LEU A 166 -10.08 3.68 -3.48
CA LEU A 166 -11.17 3.35 -2.58
C LEU A 166 -12.44 3.25 -3.42
N ASN A 167 -13.21 2.19 -3.26
CA ASN A 167 -14.50 2.02 -3.91
C ASN A 167 -15.59 1.90 -2.84
N ASP A 168 -16.58 2.78 -2.94
CA ASP A 168 -17.80 2.69 -2.16
C ASP A 168 -18.89 2.02 -3.01
N PHE A 169 -19.26 0.80 -2.64
CA PHE A 169 -20.29 0.03 -3.35
C PHE A 169 -21.69 0.66 -3.25
N LYS A 170 -21.98 1.45 -2.21
CA LYS A 170 -23.29 2.06 -2.01
C LYS A 170 -23.52 3.28 -2.89
N SER A 171 -22.52 4.15 -2.97
CA SER A 171 -22.55 5.31 -3.88
C SER A 171 -22.14 4.94 -5.31
N ASN A 172 -21.60 3.74 -5.53
CA ASN A 172 -21.06 3.29 -6.82
C ASN A 172 -19.95 4.23 -7.34
N GLN A 173 -19.16 4.79 -6.41
CA GLN A 173 -18.08 5.73 -6.71
C GLN A 173 -16.71 5.09 -6.49
N ASP A 174 -15.81 5.35 -7.45
CA ASP A 174 -14.39 5.05 -7.35
C ASP A 174 -13.61 6.33 -7.02
N TYR A 175 -12.95 6.31 -5.88
CA TYR A 175 -12.04 7.37 -5.43
C TYR A 175 -10.59 6.95 -5.70
N ARG A 176 -9.83 7.85 -6.30
CA ARG A 176 -8.39 7.71 -6.47
C ARG A 176 -7.68 8.86 -5.77
N TYR A 177 -6.68 8.52 -4.97
CA TYR A 177 -5.81 9.46 -4.29
C TYR A 177 -4.37 9.20 -4.71
N TYR A 178 -3.64 10.25 -5.02
CA TYR A 178 -2.18 10.17 -5.12
C TYR A 178 -1.57 10.39 -3.74
N LEU A 179 -0.67 9.48 -3.37
CA LEU A 179 0.12 9.55 -2.16
C LEU A 179 1.55 9.82 -2.58
N GLU A 180 2.20 10.85 -2.04
CA GLU A 180 3.59 11.18 -2.38
C GLU A 180 4.53 10.93 -1.20
N TRP A 181 5.69 10.35 -1.50
CA TRP A 181 6.71 10.02 -0.53
C TRP A 181 7.31 11.29 0.06
N ASN A 182 7.20 11.44 1.37
CA ASN A 182 7.87 12.48 2.13
C ASN A 182 9.16 11.94 2.75
N PRO A 183 10.35 12.21 2.17
CA PRO A 183 11.61 11.65 2.65
C PRO A 183 11.99 12.12 4.06
N LYS A 184 11.50 13.29 4.50
CA LYS A 184 11.79 13.82 5.83
C LYS A 184 10.99 13.11 6.92
N LYS A 185 9.72 12.79 6.63
CA LYS A 185 8.82 12.10 7.56
C LYS A 185 8.87 10.58 7.44
N GLN A 186 9.51 10.06 6.40
CA GLN A 186 9.52 8.65 6.03
C GLN A 186 8.11 8.05 5.97
N LYS A 187 7.19 8.77 5.33
CA LYS A 187 5.81 8.33 5.10
C LYS A 187 5.26 8.91 3.81
N PHE A 188 4.14 8.38 3.37
CA PHE A 188 3.37 8.95 2.27
C PHE A 188 2.39 10.01 2.79
N ASP A 189 2.44 11.21 2.21
CA ASP A 189 1.48 12.28 2.44
C ASP A 189 0.45 12.28 1.29
N LEU A 190 -0.81 12.66 1.58
CA LEU A 190 -1.84 12.79 0.56
C LEU A 190 -1.56 14.02 -0.33
N VAL A 191 -1.57 13.83 -1.65
CA VAL A 191 -1.52 14.91 -2.63
C VAL A 191 -2.93 15.41 -2.89
N THR A 192 -3.24 16.62 -2.43
CA THR A 192 -4.60 17.20 -2.48
C THR A 192 -5.13 17.36 -3.92
N GLU A 193 -4.25 17.63 -4.88
CA GLU A 193 -4.58 17.77 -6.32
C GLU A 193 -4.76 16.41 -7.02
N GLY A 194 -4.41 15.31 -6.35
CA GLY A 194 -4.47 13.95 -6.90
C GLY A 194 -5.79 13.22 -6.70
N TYR A 195 -6.83 13.93 -6.25
CA TYR A 195 -8.14 13.38 -5.99
C TYR A 195 -8.98 13.29 -7.26
N VAL A 196 -9.50 12.11 -7.56
CA VAL A 196 -10.47 11.91 -8.62
C VAL A 196 -11.60 11.01 -8.12
N ALA A 197 -12.84 11.48 -8.19
CA ALA A 197 -14.05 10.68 -8.01
C ALA A 197 -14.70 10.43 -9.37
N ARG A 198 -15.08 9.18 -9.67
CA ARG A 198 -15.82 8.81 -10.88
C ARG A 198 -16.95 7.86 -10.53
N ASP A 199 -18.10 8.05 -11.18
CA ASP A 199 -19.17 7.08 -11.15
C ASP A 199 -18.76 5.84 -11.97
N ARG A 200 -19.07 4.63 -11.47
CA ARG A 200 -18.87 3.40 -12.25
C ARG A 200 -19.87 3.32 -13.39
N ILE A 201 -19.40 3.53 -14.61
CA ILE A 201 -20.14 3.16 -15.82
C ILE A 201 -19.82 1.69 -16.10
N TYR A 202 -20.77 0.80 -15.82
CA TYR A 202 -20.67 -0.59 -16.29
C TYR A 202 -20.86 -0.61 -17.81
N HIS A 203 -19.79 -0.84 -18.55
CA HIS A 203 -19.91 -1.29 -19.93
C HIS A 203 -20.24 -2.78 -19.89
N HIS A 204 -21.51 -3.10 -20.20
CA HIS A 204 -21.98 -4.46 -20.44
C HIS A 204 -21.34 -5.06 -21.68
#